data_AF-A0AAV0Y7Q6-F1
#
_entry.id   AF-A0AAV0Y7Q6-F1
#
_cell.length_a   1.000
_cell.length_b   1.000
_cell.length_c   1.000
_cell.angle_alpha   90.00
_cell.angle_beta   90.00
_cell.angle_gamma   90.00
#
_symmetry.space_group_name_H-M   'P 1'
#
loop_
_entity.id
_entity.type
_entity.pdbx_description
1 polymer ?
#
loop_
_entity_poly.entity_id
_entity_poly.type
_entity_poly.pdbx_seq_one_letter_code
_entity_poly.pdbx_strand_id
1 'polypeptide(L)'
;MQHLWKNKLDWDDPLPDTLIKWWSDHRSSYSALRSFELPRHFNDEHTQVTTYSLHGYSYSSEQAYADVLYLVSVFPDGRSSSNLVLSKTRVAPLGTLGVAAGLISRQSC
;
A
#
# COMPACT_ATOMS: atom_id res chain seq x y z
N MET A 1 3.43 10.62 10.33
CA MET A 1 2.11 11.28 10.47
C MET A 1 1.52 11.15 11.86
N GLN A 2 1.21 9.94 12.38
CA GLN A 2 0.65 9.79 13.74
C GLN A 2 1.46 10.51 14.84
N HIS A 3 2.79 10.50 14.72
CA HIS A 3 3.70 11.23 15.61
C HIS A 3 3.48 12.75 15.60
N LEU A 4 3.19 13.37 14.44
CA LEU A 4 2.90 14.80 14.36
C LEU A 4 1.61 15.14 15.12
N TRP A 5 0.56 14.33 14.92
CA TRP A 5 -0.71 14.50 15.61
C TRP A 5 -0.58 14.29 17.12
N LYS A 6 0.24 13.35 17.58
CA LYS A 6 0.54 13.15 19.00
C LYS A 6 1.26 14.34 19.63
N ASN A 7 2.08 15.05 18.86
CA ASN A 7 2.78 16.25 19.32
C ASN A 7 1.92 17.53 19.24
N LYS A 8 0.66 17.44 18.77
CA LYS A 8 -0.28 18.56 18.65
C LYS A 8 0.31 19.79 17.93
N LEU A 9 1.14 19.54 16.92
CA LEU A 9 1.72 20.58 16.09
C LEU A 9 0.69 21.03 15.05
N ASP A 10 0.49 22.34 14.94
CA ASP A 10 -0.23 22.95 13.83
C ASP A 10 0.64 22.97 12.57
N TRP A 11 0.03 23.31 11.42
CA TRP A 11 0.70 23.27 10.12
C TRP A 11 1.92 24.20 10.02
N ASP A 12 1.87 25.34 10.71
CA ASP A 12 2.91 26.37 10.67
C ASP A 12 3.88 26.29 11.86
N ASP A 13 3.68 25.33 12.77
CA ASP A 13 4.55 25.17 13.93
C ASP A 13 5.94 24.64 13.51
N PRO A 14 7.02 25.14 14.15
CA PRO A 14 8.34 24.60 13.91
C PRO A 14 8.42 23.13 14.35
N LEU A 15 8.90 22.28 13.45
CA LEU A 15 9.13 20.87 13.73
C LEU A 15 10.34 20.70 14.68
N PRO A 16 10.23 19.87 15.73
CA PRO A 16 11.37 19.46 16.54
C PRO A 16 12.49 18.83 15.71
N ASP A 17 13.75 19.10 16.06
CA ASP A 17 14.93 18.59 15.35
C ASP A 17 14.92 17.05 15.20
N THR A 18 14.37 16.35 16.19
CA THR A 18 14.23 14.89 16.18
C THR A 18 13.30 14.41 15.06
N LEU A 19 12.20 15.13 14.81
CA LEU A 19 11.25 14.83 13.74
C LEU A 19 11.81 15.19 12.37
N ILE A 20 12.55 16.31 12.27
CA ILE A 20 13.24 16.72 11.03
C ILE A 20 14.23 15.62 10.62
N LYS A 21 15.08 15.18 11.54
CA LYS A 21 16.06 14.12 11.29
C LYS A 21 15.37 12.83 10.85
N TRP A 22 14.37 12.38 11.61
CA TRP A 22 13.62 11.17 11.28
C TRP A 22 13.01 11.23 9.88
N TRP A 23 12.37 12.35 9.52
CA TRP A 23 11.78 12.52 8.19
C TRP A 23 12.82 12.52 7.08
N SER A 24 13.97 13.17 7.29
CA SER A 24 15.06 13.19 6.32
C SER A 24 15.60 11.78 6.06
N ASP A 25 15.87 11.01 7.12
CA ASP A 25 16.35 9.64 7.01
C ASP A 25 15.30 8.74 6.34
N HIS A 26 14.04 8.86 6.78
CA HIS A 26 12.94 8.08 6.24
C HIS A 26 12.72 8.37 4.75
N ARG A 27 12.71 9.65 4.33
CA ARG A 27 12.62 10.05 2.92
C ARG A 27 13.77 9.51 2.09
N SER A 28 14.99 9.52 2.64
CA SER A 28 16.19 9.05 1.95
C SER A 28 16.18 7.54 1.72
N SER A 29 15.52 6.77 2.60
CA SER A 29 15.38 5.32 2.45
C SER A 29 14.59 4.91 1.20
N TYR A 30 13.70 5.78 0.71
CA TYR A 30 12.93 5.56 -0.52
C TYR A 30 13.63 5.99 -1.81
N SER A 31 14.95 6.14 -1.80
CA SER A 31 15.72 6.53 -2.99
C SER A 31 15.47 5.60 -4.19
N ALA A 32 15.25 4.30 -3.95
CA ALA A 32 14.92 3.31 -4.97
C ALA A 32 13.58 3.56 -5.68
N LEU A 33 12.64 4.29 -5.07
CA LEU A 33 11.36 4.65 -5.72
C LEU A 33 11.55 5.64 -6.88
N ARG A 34 12.70 6.32 -6.96
CA ARG A 34 12.98 7.28 -8.05
C ARG A 34 13.07 6.61 -9.42
N SER A 35 13.52 5.36 -9.45
CA SER A 35 13.64 4.55 -10.66
C SER A 35 12.61 3.42 -10.71
N PHE A 36 11.61 3.46 -9.83
CA PHE A 36 10.57 2.45 -9.79
C PHE A 36 9.51 2.77 -10.84
N GLU A 37 9.25 1.82 -11.73
CA GLU A 37 8.24 1.92 -12.77
C GLU A 37 7.14 0.90 -12.53
N LEU A 38 5.88 1.36 -12.59
CA LEU A 38 4.70 0.50 -12.56
C LEU A 38 4.15 0.38 -13.98
N PRO A 39 4.10 -0.83 -14.56
CA PRO A 39 3.42 -1.06 -15.83
C PRO A 39 1.96 -0.65 -15.71
N ARG A 40 1.52 0.31 -16.54
CA ARG A 40 0.12 0.78 -16.56
C ARG A 40 -0.81 -0.26 -17.20
N HIS A 41 -0.27 -1.09 -18.08
CA HIS A 41 -1.00 -2.12 -18.81
C HIS A 41 -0.63 -3.50 -18.27
N PHE A 42 -1.64 -4.37 -18.11
CA PHE A 42 -1.48 -5.63 -17.39
C PHE A 42 -1.01 -6.78 -18.26
N ASN A 43 -1.27 -6.77 -19.57
CA ASN A 43 -0.87 -7.83 -20.49
C ASN A 43 -0.38 -7.23 -21.81
N ASP A 44 0.47 -7.91 -22.57
CA ASP A 44 0.75 -7.47 -23.94
C ASP A 44 -0.44 -7.84 -24.86
N GLU A 45 -0.76 -7.03 -25.88
CA GLU A 45 -1.91 -7.26 -26.78
C GLU A 45 -1.85 -8.64 -27.48
N HIS A 46 -0.65 -9.22 -27.53
CA HIS A 46 -0.36 -10.51 -28.15
C HIS A 46 -0.30 -11.69 -27.19
N THR A 47 -0.53 -11.49 -25.88
CA THR A 47 -0.39 -12.56 -24.88
C THR A 47 -1.74 -13.19 -24.56
N GLN A 48 -1.91 -14.46 -24.94
CA GLN A 48 -3.09 -15.23 -24.56
C GLN A 48 -3.03 -15.57 -23.06
N VAL A 49 -4.04 -15.12 -22.31
CA VAL A 49 -4.21 -15.46 -20.89
C VAL A 49 -5.27 -16.54 -20.77
N THR A 50 -4.97 -17.58 -19.99
CA THR A 50 -5.91 -18.66 -19.67
C THR A 50 -6.92 -18.22 -18.62
N THR A 51 -6.43 -17.59 -17.54
CA THR A 51 -7.27 -17.17 -16.41
C THR A 51 -6.76 -15.87 -15.80
N TYR A 52 -7.71 -15.04 -15.36
CA TYR A 52 -7.44 -13.89 -14.49
C TYR A 52 -8.00 -14.15 -13.09
N SER A 53 -7.23 -13.78 -12.06
CA SER A 53 -7.64 -13.82 -10.67
C SER A 53 -7.30 -12.50 -9.98
N LEU A 54 -8.15 -12.04 -9.06
CA LEU A 54 -7.88 -10.86 -8.23
C LEU A 54 -7.44 -11.31 -6.84
N HIS A 55 -6.22 -10.95 -6.45
CA HIS A 55 -5.64 -11.31 -5.15
C HIS A 55 -5.57 -10.07 -4.26
N GLY A 56 -6.36 -10.08 -3.19
CA GLY A 56 -6.40 -9.01 -2.19
C GLY A 56 -5.59 -9.35 -0.94
N TYR A 57 -4.80 -8.39 -0.48
CA TYR A 57 -4.06 -8.44 0.77
C TYR A 57 -4.43 -7.23 1.62
N SER A 58 -4.70 -7.47 2.90
CA SER A 58 -5.00 -6.43 3.88
C SER A 58 -3.99 -6.48 5.02
N TYR A 59 -3.56 -5.30 5.47
CA TYR A 59 -2.65 -5.10 6.58
C TYR A 59 -3.26 -4.10 7.55
N SER A 60 -3.16 -4.40 8.84
CA SER A 60 -3.73 -3.59 9.90
C SER A 60 -2.75 -3.56 11.06
N SER A 61 -2.37 -2.37 11.49
CA SER A 61 -1.54 -2.13 12.67
C SER A 61 -2.07 -0.95 13.47
N GLU A 62 -1.52 -0.76 14.66
CA GLU A 62 -1.84 0.41 15.49
C GLU A 62 -1.48 1.76 14.82
N GLN A 63 -0.66 1.72 13.78
CA GLN A 63 -0.17 2.92 13.10
C GLN A 63 -0.88 3.17 11.76
N ALA A 64 -1.33 2.11 11.06
CA ALA A 64 -1.94 2.24 9.75
C ALA A 64 -2.79 1.02 9.35
N TYR A 65 -3.70 1.26 8.42
CA TYR A 65 -4.40 0.24 7.64
C TYR A 65 -3.96 0.34 6.19
N ALA A 66 -3.78 -0.79 5.53
CA ALA A 66 -3.45 -0.85 4.11
C ALA A 66 -4.15 -2.02 3.44
N ASP A 67 -4.61 -1.82 2.21
CA ASP A 67 -5.16 -2.84 1.34
C ASP A 67 -4.47 -2.76 -0.01
N VAL A 68 -4.21 -3.92 -0.63
CA VAL A 68 -3.54 -4.04 -1.92
C VAL A 68 -4.23 -5.12 -2.75
N LEU A 69 -4.55 -4.80 -4.00
CA LEU A 69 -5.15 -5.71 -4.97
C LEU A 69 -4.18 -5.94 -6.12
N TYR A 70 -3.92 -7.21 -6.41
CA TYR A 70 -3.15 -7.65 -7.56
C TYR A 70 -4.03 -8.38 -8.55
N LEU A 71 -3.84 -8.10 -9.84
CA LEU A 71 -4.32 -8.94 -10.92
C LEU A 71 -3.27 -10.02 -11.17
N VAL A 72 -3.69 -11.28 -11.14
CA VAL A 72 -2.84 -12.42 -11.44
C VAL A 72 -3.32 -13.05 -12.75
N SER A 73 -2.45 -13.03 -13.76
CA SER A 73 -2.68 -13.65 -15.06
C SER A 73 -1.95 -14.99 -15.12
N VAL A 74 -2.65 -16.06 -15.52
CA VAL A 74 -2.06 -17.38 -15.77
C VAL A 74 -2.04 -17.63 -17.28
N PHE A 75 -0.88 -18.01 -17.81
CA PHE A 75 -0.65 -18.24 -19.23
C PHE A 75 -0.76 -19.73 -19.59
N PRO A 76 -0.98 -20.08 -20.88
CA PRO A 76 -1.11 -21.47 -21.33
C PRO A 76 0.10 -22.37 -21.01
N ASP A 77 1.29 -21.78 -20.88
CA ASP A 77 2.53 -22.48 -20.52
C ASP A 77 2.68 -22.71 -18.99
N GLY A 78 1.68 -22.32 -18.21
CA GLY A 78 1.67 -22.44 -16.75
C GLY A 78 2.41 -21.33 -16.01
N ARG A 79 3.05 -20.38 -16.71
CA ARG A 79 3.61 -19.19 -16.06
C ARG A 79 2.49 -18.30 -15.52
N SER A 80 2.83 -17.48 -14.54
CA SER A 80 1.95 -16.43 -14.05
C SER A 80 2.67 -15.10 -13.93
N SER A 81 1.91 -14.01 -14.04
CA SER A 81 2.35 -12.66 -13.74
C SER A 81 1.40 -12.03 -12.74
N SER A 82 1.91 -11.12 -11.91
CA SER A 82 1.11 -10.36 -10.97
C SER A 82 1.36 -8.87 -11.16
N ASN A 83 0.28 -8.10 -11.23
CA ASN A 83 0.34 -6.66 -11.44
C ASN A 83 -0.48 -5.94 -10.38
N LEU A 84 0.08 -4.88 -9.80
CA LEU A 84 -0.63 -4.04 -8.85
C LEU A 84 -1.77 -3.30 -9.56
N VAL A 85 -3.01 -3.54 -9.13
CA VAL A 85 -4.21 -2.85 -9.65
C VAL A 85 -4.52 -1.63 -8.80
N LEU A 86 -4.51 -1.82 -7.48
CA LEU A 86 -4.88 -0.79 -6.54
C LEU A 86 -4.18 -1.01 -5.20
N SER A 87 -3.74 0.08 -4.58
CA SER A 87 -3.34 0.09 -3.18
C SER A 87 -4.02 1.26 -2.48
N LYS A 88 -4.50 1.03 -1.26
CA LYS A 88 -5.06 2.07 -0.41
C LYS A 88 -4.41 1.98 0.97
N THR A 89 -3.91 3.09 1.48
CA THR A 89 -3.31 3.16 2.81
C THR A 89 -3.91 4.33 3.58
N ARG A 90 -4.13 4.14 4.88
CA ARG A 90 -4.63 5.15 5.81
C ARG A 90 -3.86 5.08 7.12
N VAL A 91 -3.46 6.22 7.66
CA VAL A 91 -2.91 6.31 9.02
C VAL A 91 -4.02 5.99 10.01
N ALA A 92 -3.74 5.13 10.98
CA ALA A 92 -4.73 4.73 11.98
C ALA A 92 -5.09 5.93 12.89
N PRO A 93 -6.36 6.12 13.26
CA PRO A 93 -6.78 7.17 14.19
C PRO A 93 -6.08 7.08 15.54
N LEU A 94 -5.96 8.22 16.24
CA LEU A 94 -5.51 8.25 17.62
C LEU A 94 -6.68 7.84 18.53
N GLY A 95 -6.61 6.65 19.14
CA GLY A 95 -7.63 6.14 20.05
C GLY A 95 -7.99 4.69 19.75
N THR A 96 -7.71 3.82 20.70
CA THR A 96 -7.77 2.36 20.56
C THR A 96 -9.22 1.87 20.54
N LEU A 97 -9.73 1.53 19.36
CA LEU A 97 -10.56 0.34 19.21
C LEU A 97 -9.67 -0.68 18.51
N GLY A 98 -9.27 -1.71 19.26
CA GLY A 98 -8.29 -2.70 18.82
C GLY A 98 -8.59 -3.19 17.42
N VAL A 99 -7.53 -3.32 16.60
CA VAL A 99 -7.48 -3.92 15.27
C VAL A 99 -8.84 -4.44 14.82
N ALA A 100 -9.71 -3.56 14.32
CA ALA A 100 -11.01 -3.97 13.84
C ALA A 100 -10.75 -4.92 12.69
N ALA A 101 -11.13 -6.19 12.87
CA ALA A 101 -11.27 -7.17 11.80
C ALA A 101 -12.25 -6.57 10.79
N GLY A 102 -11.71 -5.82 9.83
CA GLY A 102 -12.45 -5.33 8.69
C GLY A 102 -13.04 -6.57 8.03
N LEU A 103 -14.36 -6.70 8.12
CA LEU A 103 -15.14 -7.73 7.46
C LEU A 103 -14.75 -7.73 5.98
N ILE A 104 -13.83 -8.63 5.61
CA ILE A 104 -13.60 -8.99 4.22
C ILE A 104 -14.85 -9.76 3.83
N SER A 105 -15.82 -9.05 3.27
CA SER A 105 -16.87 -9.64 2.44
C SER A 105 -16.15 -10.48 1.38
N ARG A 106 -16.22 -11.80 1.54
CA ARG A 106 -15.98 -12.73 0.43
C ARG A 106 -17.03 -12.42 -0.63
N GLN A 107 -16.69 -11.58 -1.59
CA GLN A 107 -17.36 -11.60 -2.89
C GLN A 107 -16.62 -12.65 -3.71
N SER A 108 -17.00 -13.91 -3.51
CA SER A 108 -16.74 -14.95 -4.50
C SER A 108 -17.62 -14.61 -5.71
N CYS A 109 -17.00 -14.42 -6.86
CA CYS A 109 -17.65 -14.77 -8.12
C CYS A 109 -17.17 -16.16 -8.52
#